data_AF-A0A498JWH5-F1
#
_entry.id   AF-A0A498JWH5-F1
#
_cell.length_a   1.000
_cell.length_b   1.000
_cell.length_c   1.000
_cell.angle_alpha   90.00
_cell.angle_beta   90.00
_cell.angle_gamma   90.00
#
_symmetry.space_group_name_H-M   'P 1'
#
loop_
_entity.id
_entity.type
_entity.pdbx_description
1 polymer ?
#
loop_
_entity_poly.entity_id
_entity_poly.type
_entity_poly.pdbx_seq_one_letter_code
_entity_poly.pdbx_strand_id
1 'polypeptide(L)'
;MGHPSWDCSQANSLNFRVPMEPEVSELPKCLVLGRDENLHIRLIRSIPLDDMRCYKTLALIAPCLANFHEDKWELRPGRWHVHVVNNLRAGKTLFAHCQSKNDDIGNRTIAPGAEITWSFKPNFFGTTLYWCYTRTDHEHTAFDVYWEESKHNWLRYRCNYKECFWIAKDDGFYIRVIPEKRDELIHKWEPGW
;
A
#
# COMPACT_ATOMS: atom_id res chain seq x y z
N MET A 1 -52.20 4.67 3.50
CA MET A 1 -51.18 5.39 2.69
C MET A 1 -50.02 4.43 2.52
N GLY A 2 -49.81 3.94 1.30
CA GLY A 2 -48.84 2.89 0.99
C GLY A 2 -47.55 3.45 0.42
N HIS A 3 -46.44 2.82 0.76
CA HIS A 3 -45.15 2.92 0.07
C HIS A 3 -45.08 1.83 -1.02
N PRO A 4 -44.36 2.06 -2.13
CA PRO A 4 -44.34 1.13 -3.26
C PRO A 4 -43.48 -0.11 -2.96
N SER A 5 -44.06 -1.27 -3.26
CA SER A 5 -43.42 -2.58 -3.33
C SER A 5 -42.43 -2.60 -4.50
N TRP A 6 -41.21 -3.09 -4.26
CA TRP A 6 -40.28 -3.49 -5.30
C TRP A 6 -40.14 -5.01 -5.19
N ASP A 7 -40.85 -5.74 -6.05
CA ASP A 7 -40.80 -7.20 -6.14
C ASP A 7 -39.46 -7.64 -6.75
N CYS A 8 -38.66 -8.37 -5.96
CA CYS A 8 -37.54 -9.16 -6.46
C CYS A 8 -37.98 -10.61 -6.61
N SER A 9 -38.66 -10.95 -7.71
CA SER A 9 -38.88 -12.35 -8.08
C SER A 9 -39.04 -12.53 -9.59
N GLN A 10 -37.95 -12.89 -10.28
CA GLN A 10 -37.95 -13.99 -11.25
C GLN A 10 -36.52 -14.31 -11.69
N ALA A 11 -36.00 -15.45 -11.25
CA ALA A 11 -34.84 -16.07 -11.85
C ALA A 11 -35.27 -16.70 -13.19
N ASN A 12 -34.93 -16.06 -14.31
CA ASN A 12 -35.09 -16.70 -15.62
C ASN A 12 -33.90 -17.63 -15.89
N SER A 13 -34.21 -18.92 -15.95
CA SER A 13 -33.33 -19.97 -16.46
C SER A 13 -33.07 -19.71 -17.96
N LEU A 14 -31.81 -19.44 -18.32
CA LEU A 14 -31.36 -19.48 -19.71
C LEU A 14 -30.58 -20.78 -19.91
N ASN A 15 -31.23 -21.73 -20.58
CA ASN A 15 -30.56 -22.91 -21.13
C ASN A 15 -29.83 -22.53 -22.42
N PHE A 16 -28.50 -22.45 -22.38
CA PHE A 16 -27.70 -22.44 -23.60
C PHE A 16 -26.55 -23.45 -23.45
N ARG A 17 -26.54 -24.45 -24.33
CA ARG A 17 -25.45 -25.42 -24.48
C ARG A 17 -24.61 -25.00 -25.67
N VAL A 18 -23.42 -24.42 -25.45
CA VAL A 18 -22.21 -24.51 -26.31
C VAL A 18 -20.97 -24.06 -25.47
N PRO A 19 -19.73 -24.24 -25.95
CA PRO A 19 -18.77 -25.32 -25.67
C PRO A 19 -17.73 -24.98 -24.58
N MET A 20 -16.92 -25.99 -24.28
CA MET A 20 -15.84 -26.06 -23.29
C MET A 20 -14.68 -25.08 -23.57
N GLU A 21 -14.40 -24.18 -22.61
CA GLU A 21 -13.20 -23.32 -22.40
C GLU A 21 -12.79 -22.31 -23.51
N PRO A 22 -11.99 -21.24 -23.22
CA PRO A 22 -11.21 -20.96 -22.01
C PRO A 22 -11.35 -19.53 -21.42
N GLU A 23 -10.89 -19.38 -20.18
CA GLU A 23 -10.22 -18.22 -19.57
C GLU A 23 -10.65 -18.13 -18.10
N VAL A 24 -9.76 -18.65 -17.25
CA VAL A 24 -9.89 -18.77 -15.81
C VAL A 24 -10.10 -17.39 -15.19
N SER A 25 -11.35 -17.07 -14.83
CA SER A 25 -11.62 -16.04 -13.84
C SER A 25 -11.17 -16.59 -12.49
N GLU A 26 -9.89 -16.41 -12.17
CA GLU A 26 -9.35 -16.65 -10.83
C GLU A 26 -10.17 -15.80 -9.85
N LEU A 27 -11.13 -16.43 -9.16
CA LEU A 27 -11.79 -15.85 -8.01
C LEU A 27 -10.71 -15.38 -7.03
N PRO A 28 -10.81 -14.15 -6.48
CA PRO A 28 -9.82 -13.70 -5.50
C PRO A 28 -9.76 -14.69 -4.35
N LYS A 29 -8.54 -15.06 -3.93
CA LYS A 29 -8.22 -16.06 -2.89
C LYS A 29 -8.93 -15.87 -1.53
N CYS A 30 -9.61 -14.74 -1.35
CA CYS A 30 -10.45 -14.42 -0.20
C CYS A 30 -11.88 -15.00 -0.28
N LEU A 31 -12.30 -15.55 -1.44
CA LEU A 31 -13.59 -16.22 -1.64
C LEU A 31 -13.36 -17.71 -1.92
N VAL A 32 -13.73 -18.55 -0.97
CA VAL A 32 -13.89 -19.99 -1.21
C VAL A 32 -15.39 -20.27 -1.37
N LEU A 33 -15.79 -20.73 -2.55
CA LEU A 33 -17.14 -21.26 -2.76
C LEU A 33 -17.17 -22.68 -2.21
N GLY A 34 -17.82 -22.87 -1.05
CA GLY A 34 -18.11 -24.20 -0.52
C GLY A 34 -19.22 -24.85 -1.35
N ARG A 35 -18.95 -26.04 -1.89
CA ARG A 35 -19.97 -26.86 -2.55
C ARG A 35 -20.72 -27.63 -1.45
N ASP A 36 -21.94 -27.21 -1.16
CA ASP A 36 -23.12 -28.05 -0.87
C ASP A 36 -24.31 -27.14 -0.54
N GLU A 37 -25.36 -27.29 -1.38
CA GLU A 37 -26.78 -26.82 -1.39
C GLU A 37 -27.26 -25.57 -0.62
N ASN A 38 -26.41 -24.81 0.04
CA ASN A 38 -26.67 -23.48 0.58
C ASN A 38 -25.38 -22.65 0.50
N LEU A 39 -25.43 -21.53 -0.22
CA LEU A 39 -24.32 -20.58 -0.32
C LEU A 39 -24.05 -19.97 1.06
N HIS A 40 -23.15 -20.58 1.83
CA HIS A 40 -22.65 -20.03 3.08
C HIS A 40 -21.35 -19.27 2.80
N ILE A 41 -21.44 -17.95 2.74
CA ILE A 41 -20.28 -17.06 2.74
C ILE A 41 -19.68 -17.13 4.15
N ARG A 42 -18.72 -18.04 4.37
CA ARG A 42 -17.86 -17.99 5.56
C ARG A 42 -16.70 -17.04 5.27
N LEU A 43 -16.80 -15.82 5.81
CA LEU A 43 -15.62 -15.00 6.05
C LEU A 43 -14.72 -15.78 7.00
N ILE A 44 -13.54 -16.18 6.55
CA ILE A 44 -12.48 -16.68 7.43
C ILE A 44 -12.29 -15.58 8.47
N ARG A 45 -12.47 -15.93 9.76
CA ARG A 45 -12.48 -15.03 10.94
C ARG A 45 -11.21 -14.18 11.15
N SER A 46 -10.31 -14.16 10.18
CA SER A 46 -9.12 -13.33 10.12
C SER A 46 -8.75 -13.13 8.66
N ILE A 47 -9.36 -12.16 7.98
CA ILE A 47 -8.74 -11.58 6.79
C ILE A 47 -7.44 -10.94 7.30
N PRO A 48 -6.25 -11.33 6.83
CA PRO A 48 -5.03 -10.62 7.20
C PRO A 48 -5.24 -9.16 6.82
N LEU A 49 -4.90 -8.22 7.71
CA LEU A 49 -4.92 -6.77 7.44
C LEU A 49 -3.98 -6.34 6.27
N ASP A 50 -3.44 -7.31 5.53
CA ASP A 50 -2.25 -7.19 4.71
C ASP A 50 -2.55 -7.31 3.20
N ASP A 51 -3.77 -7.60 2.75
CA ASP A 51 -4.09 -7.60 1.30
C ASP A 51 -4.96 -6.41 0.90
N MET A 52 -4.27 -5.42 0.31
CA MET A 52 -4.85 -4.22 -0.27
C MET A 52 -5.64 -4.50 -1.59
N ARG A 53 -5.96 -5.75 -1.91
CA ARG A 53 -6.93 -6.12 -2.94
C ARG A 53 -8.25 -6.60 -2.34
N CYS A 54 -8.24 -7.30 -1.20
CA CYS A 54 -9.48 -7.85 -0.65
C CYS A 54 -10.42 -6.75 -0.14
N TYR A 55 -9.94 -5.64 0.43
CA TYR A 55 -10.84 -4.52 0.78
C TYR A 55 -11.37 -3.77 -0.46
N LYS A 56 -10.60 -3.65 -1.56
CA LYS A 56 -11.09 -3.04 -2.81
C LYS A 56 -12.26 -3.84 -3.35
N THR A 57 -12.14 -5.17 -3.34
CA THR A 57 -13.22 -6.08 -3.73
C THR A 57 -14.41 -5.96 -2.78
N LEU A 58 -14.18 -5.95 -1.45
CA LEU A 58 -15.25 -5.83 -0.44
C LEU A 58 -16.03 -4.52 -0.56
N ALA A 59 -15.38 -3.37 -0.77
CA ALA A 59 -16.06 -2.08 -0.89
C ALA A 59 -16.96 -1.98 -2.13
N LEU A 60 -16.58 -2.63 -3.23
CA LEU A 60 -17.38 -2.67 -4.45
C LEU A 60 -18.63 -3.56 -4.33
N ILE A 61 -18.60 -4.58 -3.45
CA ILE A 61 -19.71 -5.51 -3.24
C ILE A 61 -20.52 -5.23 -1.96
N ALA A 62 -20.05 -4.34 -1.09
CA ALA A 62 -20.73 -3.95 0.16
C ALA A 62 -22.20 -3.53 -0.03
N PRO A 63 -22.61 -2.83 -1.11
CA PRO A 63 -24.03 -2.53 -1.36
C PRO A 63 -24.91 -3.78 -1.48
N CYS A 64 -24.34 -4.93 -1.86
CA CYS A 64 -25.06 -6.20 -1.99
C CYS A 64 -25.11 -7.03 -0.70
N LEU A 65 -24.44 -6.62 0.38
CA LEU A 65 -24.29 -7.39 1.63
C LEU A 65 -24.98 -6.74 2.84
N ALA A 66 -26.01 -5.92 2.62
CA ALA A 66 -26.65 -5.02 3.59
C ALA A 66 -27.25 -5.63 4.89
N ASN A 67 -26.95 -6.90 5.21
CA ASN A 67 -27.39 -7.57 6.44
C ASN A 67 -26.23 -8.01 7.37
N PHE A 68 -24.99 -7.57 7.15
CA PHE A 68 -23.90 -7.85 8.09
C PHE A 68 -23.88 -6.81 9.22
N HIS A 69 -23.97 -7.30 10.46
CA HIS A 69 -23.87 -6.51 11.68
C HIS A 69 -22.54 -5.75 11.72
N GLU A 70 -22.63 -4.44 11.93
CA GLU A 70 -21.54 -3.45 11.93
C GLU A 70 -20.55 -3.69 13.09
N ASP A 71 -19.60 -4.60 12.92
CA ASP A 71 -18.30 -4.42 13.55
C ASP A 71 -17.59 -3.31 12.77
N LYS A 72 -17.49 -2.14 13.40
CA LYS A 72 -16.92 -0.90 12.85
C LYS A 72 -15.44 -1.08 12.51
N TRP A 73 -15.16 -1.74 11.40
CA TRP A 73 -13.82 -1.82 10.83
C TRP A 73 -13.53 -0.47 10.19
N GLU A 74 -12.49 0.21 10.66
CA GLU A 74 -12.03 1.43 9.99
C GLU A 74 -11.45 1.04 8.63
N LEU A 75 -12.31 1.13 7.61
CA LEU A 75 -12.07 1.08 6.16
C LEU A 75 -10.95 1.99 5.63
N ARG A 76 -10.27 2.74 6.51
CA ARG A 76 -9.29 3.75 6.12
C ARG A 76 -7.91 3.11 6.12
N PRO A 77 -7.17 3.14 4.99
CA PRO A 77 -5.77 2.76 5.00
C PRO A 77 -5.06 3.59 6.07
N GLY A 78 -4.33 2.89 6.94
CA GLY A 78 -3.67 3.56 8.05
C GLY A 78 -2.58 4.52 7.57
N ARG A 79 -2.21 5.46 8.44
CA ARG A 79 -1.21 6.47 8.10
C ARG A 79 0.18 5.86 7.98
N TRP A 80 0.84 6.09 6.85
CA TRP A 80 2.27 5.82 6.68
C TRP A 80 3.08 7.01 7.16
N HIS A 81 4.26 6.72 7.70
CA HIS A 81 5.23 7.69 8.20
C HIS A 81 6.56 7.39 7.51
N VAL A 82 7.13 8.39 6.86
CA VAL A 82 8.39 8.26 6.13
C VAL A 82 9.39 9.20 6.73
N HIS A 83 10.56 8.66 7.04
CA HIS A 83 11.70 9.35 7.62
C HIS A 83 12.86 9.31 6.64
N VAL A 84 13.42 10.47 6.32
CA VAL A 84 14.67 10.60 5.56
C VAL A 84 15.72 11.18 6.50
N VAL A 85 16.65 10.33 6.92
CA VAL A 85 17.63 10.61 7.98
C VAL A 85 19.00 10.89 7.36
N ASN A 86 19.63 11.98 7.77
CA ASN A 86 21.00 12.28 7.38
C ASN A 86 21.99 11.66 8.38
N ASN A 87 22.60 10.53 8.01
CA ASN A 87 23.67 9.87 8.77
C ASN A 87 25.00 9.84 7.99
N LEU A 88 25.25 10.88 7.18
CA LEU A 88 26.52 11.10 6.51
C LEU A 88 27.61 11.45 7.54
N ARG A 89 28.84 11.01 7.28
CA ARG A 89 29.98 11.34 8.15
C ARG A 89 30.48 12.77 7.88
N ALA A 90 31.43 13.19 8.72
CA ALA A 90 32.13 14.46 8.60
C ALA A 90 31.24 15.71 8.64
N GLY A 91 30.05 15.61 9.24
CA GLY A 91 29.16 16.76 9.41
C GLY A 91 28.56 17.28 8.09
N LYS A 92 28.47 16.43 7.06
CA LYS A 92 27.86 16.79 5.78
C LYS A 92 26.35 17.03 5.91
N THR A 93 25.85 18.05 5.22
CA THR A 93 24.42 18.27 5.06
C THR A 93 23.87 17.47 3.88
N LEU A 94 22.62 17.05 3.98
CA LEU A 94 21.92 16.35 2.92
C LEU A 94 20.80 17.24 2.38
N PHE A 95 20.80 17.53 1.08
CA PHE A 95 19.63 18.12 0.44
C PHE A 95 18.65 17.02 0.05
N ALA A 96 17.36 17.22 0.35
CA ALA A 96 16.29 16.33 -0.06
C ALA A 96 15.09 17.14 -0.59
N HIS A 97 14.63 16.76 -1.77
CA HIS A 97 13.36 17.17 -2.34
C HIS A 97 12.47 15.94 -2.48
N CYS A 98 11.39 15.89 -1.72
CA CYS A 98 10.48 14.76 -1.73
C CYS A 98 9.09 15.20 -2.20
N GLN A 99 8.44 14.34 -2.97
CA GLN A 99 7.09 14.61 -3.47
C GLN A 99 6.37 13.32 -3.85
N SER A 100 5.06 13.41 -3.98
CA SER A 100 4.23 12.45 -4.71
C SER A 100 3.77 13.06 -6.03
N LYS A 101 2.92 12.34 -6.77
CA LYS A 101 2.30 12.90 -7.99
C LYS A 101 1.45 14.16 -7.72
N ASN A 102 0.79 14.23 -6.56
CA ASN A 102 -0.20 15.26 -6.26
C ASN A 102 0.17 16.16 -5.07
N ASP A 103 1.08 15.71 -4.21
CA ASP A 103 1.48 16.38 -2.98
C ASP A 103 2.99 16.63 -2.98
N ASP A 104 3.40 17.89 -3.03
CA ASP A 104 4.80 18.29 -2.84
C ASP A 104 5.11 18.39 -1.34
N ILE A 105 6.04 17.56 -0.84
CA ILE A 105 6.55 17.68 0.54
C ILE A 105 7.53 18.86 0.63
N GLY A 106 8.23 19.12 -0.48
CA GLY A 106 9.08 20.28 -0.71
C GLY A 106 10.56 20.02 -0.48
N ASN A 107 11.34 21.09 -0.65
CA ASN A 107 12.80 21.10 -0.53
C ASN A 107 13.23 21.34 0.92
N ARG A 108 14.14 20.50 1.44
CA ARG A 108 14.73 20.66 2.78
C ARG A 108 16.24 20.35 2.75
N THR A 109 17.03 21.15 3.46
CA THR A 109 18.41 20.82 3.80
C THR A 109 18.44 20.22 5.20
N ILE A 110 18.93 18.99 5.31
CA ILE A 110 18.95 18.18 6.52
C ILE A 110 20.33 18.26 7.16
N ALA A 111 20.38 18.82 8.37
CA ALA A 111 21.61 18.91 9.16
C ALA A 111 22.16 17.52 9.55
N PRO A 112 23.44 17.40 9.92
CA PRO A 112 24.01 16.13 10.37
C PRO A 112 23.24 15.54 11.55
N GLY A 113 22.86 14.27 11.45
CA GLY A 113 22.09 13.57 12.48
C GLY A 113 20.61 13.97 12.57
N ALA A 114 20.15 14.91 11.75
CA ALA A 114 18.74 15.31 11.68
C ALA A 114 17.97 14.48 10.65
N GLU A 115 16.65 14.67 10.61
CA GLU A 115 15.76 14.04 9.65
C GLU A 115 14.67 14.99 9.16
N ILE A 116 14.08 14.64 8.02
CA ILE A 116 12.74 15.11 7.65
C ILE A 116 11.77 13.94 7.75
N THR A 117 10.56 14.23 8.24
CA THR A 117 9.50 13.23 8.36
C THR A 117 8.16 13.81 7.93
N TRP A 118 7.34 12.97 7.34
CA TRP A 118 5.95 13.29 7.01
C TRP A 118 5.08 12.05 7.13
N SER A 119 3.77 12.28 7.28
CA SER A 119 2.78 11.21 7.28
C SER A 119 1.67 11.47 6.28
N PHE A 120 1.16 10.41 5.66
CA PHE A 120 0.10 10.48 4.67
C PHE A 120 -0.81 9.25 4.75
N LYS A 121 -1.98 9.35 4.13
CA LYS A 121 -2.88 8.21 3.92
C LYS A 121 -2.83 7.84 2.44
N PRO A 122 -2.50 6.59 2.10
CA PRO A 122 -2.58 6.13 0.73
C PRO A 122 -4.00 6.33 0.18
N ASN A 123 -4.09 6.71 -1.08
CA ASN A 123 -5.37 6.79 -1.76
C ASN A 123 -6.00 5.40 -1.87
N PHE A 124 -7.33 5.38 -1.85
CA PHE A 124 -8.11 4.14 -1.87
C PHE A 124 -7.87 3.28 -3.12
N PHE A 125 -7.45 3.89 -4.23
CA PHE A 125 -7.14 3.19 -5.46
C PHE A 125 -5.73 2.58 -5.48
N GLY A 126 -4.92 2.78 -4.44
CA GLY A 126 -3.57 2.23 -4.33
C GLY A 126 -2.62 2.71 -5.40
N THR A 127 -2.78 3.97 -5.82
CA THR A 127 -1.89 4.63 -6.79
C THR A 127 -0.95 5.63 -6.14
N THR A 128 -0.87 5.64 -4.80
CA THR A 128 0.01 6.55 -4.06
C THR A 128 1.45 6.10 -4.22
N LEU A 129 2.31 7.05 -4.54
CA LEU A 129 3.74 6.89 -4.74
C LEU A 129 4.42 8.14 -4.20
N TYR A 130 5.49 7.97 -3.43
CA TYR A 130 6.36 9.05 -3.01
C TYR A 130 7.79 8.72 -3.43
N TRP A 131 8.49 9.73 -3.92
CA TRP A 131 9.90 9.63 -4.28
C TRP A 131 10.66 10.84 -3.76
N CYS A 132 11.97 10.68 -3.62
CA CYS A 132 12.85 11.75 -3.21
C CYS A 132 14.02 11.86 -4.19
N TYR A 133 14.34 13.09 -4.57
CA TYR A 133 15.63 13.45 -5.12
C TYR A 133 16.50 13.99 -4.00
N THR A 134 17.71 13.47 -3.88
CA THR A 134 18.64 13.83 -2.82
C THR A 134 20.00 14.12 -3.40
N ARG A 135 20.74 15.02 -2.77
CA ARG A 135 22.12 15.34 -3.18
C ARG A 135 22.98 15.80 -2.02
N THR A 136 24.26 15.55 -2.18
CA THR A 136 25.35 16.13 -1.39
C THR A 136 26.05 17.20 -2.26
N ASP A 137 27.31 17.51 -1.96
CA ASP A 137 28.11 18.47 -2.73
C ASP A 137 28.51 17.94 -4.11
N HIS A 138 28.72 16.63 -4.23
CA HIS A 138 29.29 16.00 -5.43
C HIS A 138 28.50 14.79 -5.92
N GLU A 139 27.45 14.39 -5.21
CA GLU A 139 26.73 13.17 -5.49
C GLU A 139 25.24 13.39 -5.36
N HIS A 140 24.46 12.60 -6.08
CA HIS A 140 23.01 12.66 -6.04
C HIS A 140 22.39 11.27 -6.21
N THR A 141 21.13 11.13 -5.83
CA THR A 141 20.33 9.95 -6.16
C THR A 141 18.85 10.27 -6.07
N ALA A 142 18.05 9.62 -6.91
CA ALA A 142 16.60 9.70 -6.92
C ALA A 142 16.00 8.31 -6.79
N PHE A 143 15.03 8.14 -5.88
CA PHE A 143 14.43 6.84 -5.63
C PHE A 143 13.04 6.96 -5.00
N ASP A 144 12.26 5.89 -5.13
CA ASP A 144 10.95 5.76 -4.51
C ASP A 144 11.12 5.47 -3.01
N VAL A 145 10.52 6.30 -2.16
CA VAL A 145 10.53 6.14 -0.70
C VAL A 145 9.27 5.44 -0.18
N TYR A 146 8.21 5.39 -1.00
CA TYR A 146 7.02 4.59 -0.76
C TYR A 146 6.31 4.27 -2.06
N TRP A 147 5.87 3.02 -2.21
CA TRP A 147 4.98 2.57 -3.27
C TRP A 147 3.96 1.58 -2.71
N GLU A 148 2.82 1.48 -3.38
CA GLU A 148 1.82 0.49 -2.99
C GLU A 148 2.20 -0.92 -3.46
N GLU A 149 2.22 -1.87 -2.52
CA GLU A 149 2.52 -3.27 -2.82
C GLU A 149 1.24 -4.11 -2.82
N SER A 150 0.98 -4.75 -3.96
CA SER A 150 -0.14 -5.69 -4.07
C SER A 150 0.32 -7.15 -4.00
N LYS A 151 1.40 -7.53 -4.70
CA LYS A 151 1.81 -8.94 -4.84
C LYS A 151 2.89 -9.38 -3.84
N HIS A 152 3.71 -8.45 -3.37
CA HIS A 152 4.78 -8.68 -2.40
C HIS A 152 4.57 -7.79 -1.18
N ASN A 153 5.34 -8.02 -0.12
CA ASN A 153 5.32 -7.21 1.12
C ASN A 153 6.74 -6.73 1.46
N TRP A 154 7.55 -6.42 0.46
CA TRP A 154 8.96 -6.07 0.64
C TRP A 154 9.12 -4.80 1.49
N LEU A 155 8.38 -3.75 1.13
CA LEU A 155 8.39 -2.46 1.79
C LEU A 155 7.66 -2.56 3.13
N ARG A 156 6.48 -3.19 3.13
CA ARG A 156 5.70 -3.38 4.37
C ARG A 156 6.46 -4.15 5.43
N TYR A 157 7.19 -5.19 5.06
CA TYR A 157 8.00 -5.95 6.01
C TYR A 157 9.11 -5.09 6.61
N ARG A 158 9.86 -4.37 5.76
CA ARG A 158 10.99 -3.53 6.20
C ARG A 158 10.53 -2.37 7.07
N CYS A 159 9.43 -1.73 6.67
CA CYS A 159 8.84 -0.61 7.37
C CYS A 159 7.92 -0.99 8.53
N ASN A 160 7.90 -2.26 8.96
CA ASN A 160 6.98 -2.75 10.00
C ASN A 160 5.55 -2.21 9.81
N TYR A 161 5.03 -2.46 8.61
CA TYR A 161 3.72 -2.06 8.08
C TYR A 161 3.53 -0.58 7.70
N LYS A 162 4.07 0.40 8.44
CA LYS A 162 3.74 1.83 8.23
C LYS A 162 4.85 2.84 8.53
N GLU A 163 5.99 2.40 9.04
CA GLU A 163 7.07 3.25 9.53
C GLU A 163 8.34 3.01 8.70
N CYS A 164 8.66 3.89 7.74
CA CYS A 164 9.81 3.70 6.87
C CYS A 164 10.96 4.64 7.26
N PHE A 165 12.16 4.10 7.47
CA PHE A 165 13.37 4.90 7.65
C PHE A 165 14.32 4.69 6.47
N TRP A 166 14.50 5.75 5.69
CA TRP A 166 15.51 5.88 4.66
C TRP A 166 16.69 6.67 5.21
N ILE A 167 17.88 6.08 5.20
CA ILE A 167 19.05 6.60 5.91
C ILE A 167 20.15 6.84 4.89
N ALA A 168 20.54 8.10 4.73
CA ALA A 168 21.71 8.46 3.93
C ALA A 168 23.00 8.13 4.69
N LYS A 169 23.90 7.38 4.06
CA LYS A 169 25.27 7.10 4.50
C LYS A 169 26.24 7.45 3.38
N ASP A 170 27.54 7.39 3.65
CA ASP A 170 28.56 7.88 2.71
C ASP A 170 28.60 7.11 1.38
N ASP A 171 28.09 5.89 1.33
CA ASP A 171 28.09 5.01 0.15
C ASP A 171 26.71 4.86 -0.52
N GLY A 172 25.64 5.36 0.11
CA GLY A 172 24.31 5.39 -0.47
C GLY A 172 23.18 5.52 0.54
N PHE A 173 21.97 5.22 0.08
CA PHE A 173 20.78 5.13 0.90
C PHE A 173 20.47 3.71 1.33
N TYR A 174 20.19 3.61 2.61
CA TYR A 174 19.77 2.40 3.28
C TYR A 174 18.30 2.49 3.66
N ILE A 175 17.63 1.33 3.68
CA ILE A 175 16.36 1.18 4.39
C ILE A 175 16.61 0.44 5.70
N ARG A 176 16.01 0.91 6.79
CA ARG A 176 16.03 0.16 8.05
C ARG A 176 14.98 -0.93 8.01
N VAL A 177 15.43 -2.18 8.16
CA VAL A 177 14.55 -3.34 8.37
C VAL A 177 14.19 -3.37 9.85
N ILE A 178 13.07 -2.75 10.21
CA ILE A 178 12.66 -2.55 11.62
C ILE A 178 12.59 -3.86 12.41
N PRO A 179 11.97 -4.95 11.92
CA PRO A 179 11.89 -6.19 12.69
C PRO A 179 13.27 -6.79 13.02
N GLU A 180 14.26 -6.56 12.15
CA GLU A 180 15.60 -7.15 12.23
C GLU A 180 16.66 -6.19 12.81
N LYS A 181 16.29 -4.92 13.04
CA LYS A 181 17.19 -3.86 13.55
C LYS A 181 18.49 -3.72 12.75
N ARG A 182 18.43 -3.93 11.43
CA ARG A 182 19.55 -3.76 10.51
C ARG A 182 19.21 -2.76 9.41
N ASP A 183 20.24 -2.16 8.85
CA ASP A 183 20.12 -1.28 7.69
C ASP A 183 20.58 -2.05 6.44
N GLU A 184 19.83 -1.96 5.34
CA GLU A 184 20.13 -2.62 4.06
C GLU A 184 20.38 -1.56 2.98
N LEU A 185 21.52 -1.62 2.29
CA LEU A 185 21.85 -0.69 1.20
C LEU A 185 20.94 -0.97 0.01
N ILE A 186 20.17 0.03 -0.42
CA ILE A 186 19.23 -0.11 -1.54
C ILE A 186 19.69 0.69 -2.76
N HIS A 187 20.11 1.94 -2.55
CA HIS A 187 20.51 2.84 -3.63
C HIS A 187 21.91 3.36 -3.37
N LYS A 188 22.78 3.29 -4.37
CA LYS A 188 24.10 3.93 -4.31
C LYS A 188 24.00 5.38 -4.77
N TRP A 189 24.93 6.18 -4.31
CA TRP A 189 25.15 7.51 -4.85
C TRP A 189 25.58 7.46 -6.32
N GLU A 190 25.07 8.38 -7.11
CA GLU A 190 25.55 8.66 -8.46
C GLU A 190 26.45 9.90 -8.43
N PRO A 191 27.54 9.92 -9.22
CA PRO A 191 28.37 11.10 -9.34
C PRO A 191 27.57 12.28 -9.90
N GLY A 192 27.61 13.42 -9.22
CA GLY A 192 27.12 14.69 -9.72
C GLY A 192 28.07 15.26 -10.79
N TRP A 193 27.49 15.95 -11.77
CA TRP A 193 28.20 16.61 -12.87
C TRP A 193 28.76 17.97 -12.47
#